data_AF-A0A932Z0M5-F1
#
_entry.id   AF-A0A932Z0M5-F1
#
_cell.length_a   1.000
_cell.length_b   1.000
_cell.length_c   1.000
_cell.angle_alpha   90.00
_cell.angle_beta   90.00
_cell.angle_gamma   90.00
#
_symmetry.space_group_name_H-M   'P 1'
#
loop_
_entity.id
_entity.type
_entity.pdbx_description
1 polymer ?
#
loop_
_entity_poly.entity_id
_entity_poly.type
_entity_poly.pdbx_seq_one_letter_code
_entity_poly.pdbx_strand_id
1 'polypeptide(L)'
;MDELIKELKEQGVLQSPQVEAAFRAIDRKNFVRPEYQAEAYGNYPLPIGEGQTISQPYTVAFMLDLLDPQPDEKILDVGAGSGWQSAILANIVSQNSEISARGGSASGGKNQNVPITSRTRDGKAIGAKIKNSGRVVAVERIPALCEFAEKNISKYNFIQKGVVELICADASKILAKEGPFDKIIAAASSTGDIPGIWRSKLKIGGKIVAPVGDSVWLFEKKPASASSYGEAQWEEKEFPGFAFVPLISSQKPSKGRNRKREEKLRRTAIAVLLLIAGILAAGYSVVRPIRLSAPKEVEISPGAGSRAIADALKGAGLIRSKWAFITYAALSGRAGKLKPGVYYFAGEVSIPELARELESGDLANERLITIPEGWDLRDIGQYLENIGVSKAKDLWAVTGAPAADRVRGRQNLPADELYQKFAFLRNDSPSLNIEGFLFPDTYRVFRNASAEEIVEKLLENFERKITPDLRAEILRQRKTLFAVITMASLIEKEIPDYQERRVAAGILWRRLEAGMPLQVDATVNYITAKHESPTGDDLKINSPYNTYLNRGLPPGPIANPGIDAIRAATFPETSDYAYYLSARDGRTIFSRTLEEHNAAKARFLR
;
A
#
# COMPACT_ATOMS: atom_id res chain seq x y z
N MET A 1 -24.29 -2.77 21.99
CA MET A 1 -25.31 -1.80 21.52
C MET A 1 -24.91 -0.37 21.82
N ASP A 2 -24.62 -0.01 23.07
CA ASP A 2 -24.29 1.39 23.41
C ASP A 2 -23.06 1.95 22.69
N GLU A 3 -22.01 1.13 22.55
CA GLU A 3 -20.81 1.49 21.76
C GLU A 3 -21.14 1.70 20.27
N LEU A 4 -21.93 0.80 19.68
CA LEU A 4 -22.40 0.94 18.30
C LEU A 4 -23.20 2.23 18.12
N ILE A 5 -24.12 2.55 19.03
CA ILE A 5 -24.90 3.79 18.97
C ILE A 5 -23.98 5.00 19.07
N LYS A 6 -23.00 4.98 19.98
CA LYS A 6 -22.02 6.05 20.11
C LYS A 6 -21.26 6.27 18.80
N GLU A 7 -20.77 5.20 18.19
CA GLU A 7 -20.07 5.25 16.88
C GLU A 7 -20.95 5.89 15.80
N LEU A 8 -22.22 5.46 15.68
CA LEU A 8 -23.16 5.98 14.68
C LEU A 8 -23.49 7.47 14.88
N LYS A 9 -23.52 7.94 16.13
CA LYS A 9 -23.71 9.36 16.47
C LYS A 9 -22.48 10.18 16.10
N GLU A 10 -21.28 9.69 16.42
CA GLU A 10 -20.01 10.34 16.08
C GLU A 10 -19.82 10.46 14.55
N GLN A 11 -20.29 9.47 13.80
CA GLN A 11 -20.31 9.48 12.33
C GLN A 11 -21.42 10.36 11.73
N GLY A 12 -22.29 10.95 12.54
CA GLY A 12 -23.32 11.89 12.08
C GLY A 12 -24.55 11.24 11.43
N VAL A 13 -24.69 9.90 11.48
CA VAL A 13 -25.78 9.18 10.80
C VAL A 13 -26.93 8.75 11.69
N LEU A 14 -26.75 8.87 13.01
CA LEU A 14 -27.81 8.72 14.00
C LEU A 14 -27.90 10.00 14.83
N GLN A 15 -28.83 10.87 14.48
CA GLN A 15 -29.08 12.18 15.08
C GLN A 15 -30.49 12.26 15.68
N SER A 16 -31.46 11.50 15.15
CA SER A 16 -32.82 11.48 15.70
C SER A 16 -32.86 10.79 17.07
N PRO A 17 -33.29 11.48 18.15
CA PRO A 17 -33.43 10.86 19.47
C PRO A 17 -34.41 9.69 19.48
N GLN A 18 -35.43 9.73 18.61
CA GLN A 18 -36.44 8.68 18.51
C GLN A 18 -35.88 7.43 17.84
N VAL A 19 -35.09 7.59 16.77
CA VAL A 19 -34.39 6.47 16.12
C VAL A 19 -33.34 5.88 17.06
N GLU A 20 -32.60 6.71 17.81
CA GLU A 20 -31.67 6.25 18.85
C GLU A 20 -32.37 5.40 19.92
N ALA A 21 -33.50 5.88 20.45
CA ALA A 21 -34.28 5.15 21.46
C ALA A 21 -34.77 3.79 20.92
N ALA A 22 -35.21 3.74 19.66
CA ALA A 22 -35.65 2.51 19.03
C ALA A 22 -34.49 1.52 18.78
N PHE A 23 -33.30 2.00 18.42
CA PHE A 23 -32.08 1.18 18.32
C PHE A 23 -31.72 0.52 19.67
N ARG A 24 -31.92 1.23 20.80
CA ARG A 24 -31.72 0.66 22.14
C ARG A 24 -32.80 -0.37 22.50
N ALA A 25 -34.04 -0.11 22.10
CA ALA A 25 -35.17 -0.97 22.43
C ALA A 25 -35.20 -2.28 21.60
N ILE A 26 -34.69 -2.25 20.37
CA ILE A 26 -34.74 -3.37 19.43
C ILE A 26 -33.35 -3.97 19.26
N ASP A 27 -33.06 -4.99 20.07
CA ASP A 27 -31.79 -5.70 20.05
C ASP A 27 -31.58 -6.44 18.71
N ARG A 28 -30.61 -5.95 17.94
CA ARG A 28 -30.15 -6.52 16.66
C ARG A 28 -29.75 -7.99 16.77
N LYS A 29 -29.25 -8.44 17.93
CA LYS A 29 -28.90 -9.85 18.18
C LYS A 29 -30.09 -10.79 17.98
N ASN A 30 -31.32 -10.29 18.16
CA ASN A 30 -32.55 -11.06 17.94
C ASN A 30 -32.92 -11.24 16.46
N PHE A 31 -32.22 -10.58 15.54
CA PHE A 31 -32.52 -10.56 14.10
C PHE A 31 -31.39 -11.15 13.23
N VAL A 32 -30.31 -11.65 13.85
CA VAL A 32 -29.24 -12.37 13.17
C VAL A 32 -29.39 -13.88 13.38
N ARG A 33 -28.79 -14.67 12.48
CA ARG A 33 -28.74 -16.13 12.64
C ARG A 33 -27.91 -16.50 13.87
N PRO A 34 -28.17 -17.65 14.54
CA PRO A 34 -27.48 -18.03 15.78
C PRO A 34 -25.96 -17.95 15.71
N GLU A 35 -25.36 -18.36 14.59
CA GLU A 35 -23.92 -18.34 14.36
C GLU A 35 -23.29 -16.93 14.34
N TYR A 36 -24.07 -15.88 14.06
CA TYR A 36 -23.59 -14.50 13.98
C TYR A 36 -23.97 -13.64 15.19
N GLN A 37 -24.55 -14.25 16.25
CA GLN A 37 -24.99 -13.50 17.42
C GLN A 37 -23.85 -12.80 18.17
N ALA A 38 -22.63 -13.34 18.14
CA ALA A 38 -21.46 -12.70 18.74
C ALA A 38 -21.04 -11.42 17.98
N GLU A 39 -21.35 -11.35 16.69
CA GLU A 39 -21.00 -10.26 15.77
C GLU A 39 -22.14 -9.26 15.59
N ALA A 40 -23.28 -9.47 16.25
CA ALA A 40 -24.52 -8.74 15.98
C ALA A 40 -24.40 -7.22 16.08
N TYR A 41 -23.45 -6.71 16.88
CA TYR A 41 -23.24 -5.28 17.09
C TYR A 41 -22.11 -4.67 16.25
N GLY A 42 -21.46 -5.46 15.39
CA GLY A 42 -20.49 -4.94 14.43
C GLY A 42 -21.16 -4.04 13.38
N ASN A 43 -20.49 -2.95 12.99
CA ASN A 43 -20.97 -2.02 11.98
C ASN A 43 -20.74 -2.53 10.54
N TYR A 44 -21.26 -3.72 10.23
CA TYR A 44 -21.14 -4.37 8.92
C TYR A 44 -22.36 -5.27 8.65
N PRO A 45 -22.65 -5.63 7.38
CA PRO A 45 -23.76 -6.52 7.07
C PRO A 45 -23.44 -7.97 7.46
N LEU A 46 -24.46 -8.74 7.87
CA LEU A 46 -24.32 -10.16 8.23
C LEU A 46 -25.22 -11.05 7.37
N PRO A 47 -24.81 -12.27 6.99
CA PRO A 47 -25.66 -13.16 6.19
C PRO A 47 -26.90 -13.64 6.95
N ILE A 48 -28.07 -13.59 6.30
CA ILE A 48 -29.36 -14.06 6.87
C ILE A 48 -29.96 -15.25 6.12
N GLY A 49 -29.31 -15.74 5.07
CA GLY A 49 -29.79 -16.83 4.21
C GLY A 49 -30.26 -16.34 2.84
N GLU A 50 -30.48 -17.27 1.91
CA GLU A 50 -31.03 -16.98 0.57
C GLU A 50 -30.24 -15.92 -0.24
N GLY A 51 -28.92 -15.85 0.00
CA GLY A 51 -28.03 -14.86 -0.61
C GLY A 51 -28.27 -13.42 -0.13
N GLN A 52 -29.05 -13.21 0.93
CA GLN A 52 -29.35 -11.91 1.50
C GLN A 52 -28.56 -11.64 2.78
N THR A 53 -28.46 -10.36 3.14
CA THR A 53 -27.83 -9.88 4.37
C THR A 53 -28.80 -9.02 5.18
N ILE A 54 -28.62 -9.00 6.49
CA ILE A 54 -29.13 -7.90 7.31
C ILE A 54 -28.24 -6.68 7.05
N SER A 55 -28.84 -5.54 6.74
CA SER A 55 -28.12 -4.30 6.43
C SER A 55 -27.20 -3.89 7.58
N GLN A 56 -26.07 -3.26 7.26
CA GLN A 56 -25.17 -2.70 8.26
C GLN A 56 -25.89 -1.64 9.12
N PRO A 57 -25.58 -1.52 10.43
CA PRO A 57 -26.21 -0.53 11.31
C PRO A 57 -26.14 0.90 10.79
N TYR A 58 -25.01 1.31 10.21
CA TYR A 58 -24.83 2.62 9.59
C TYR A 58 -25.91 2.95 8.56
N THR A 59 -26.15 2.04 7.62
CA THR A 59 -27.14 2.24 6.55
C THR A 59 -28.54 2.32 7.11
N VAL A 60 -28.89 1.47 8.10
CA VAL A 60 -30.21 1.49 8.72
C VAL A 60 -30.43 2.80 9.49
N ALA A 61 -29.45 3.24 10.28
CA ALA A 61 -29.53 4.51 11.00
C ALA A 61 -29.69 5.69 10.04
N PHE A 62 -28.82 5.76 9.03
CA PHE A 62 -28.85 6.80 8.01
C PHE A 62 -30.21 6.88 7.29
N MET A 63 -30.73 5.75 6.83
CA MET A 63 -32.01 5.72 6.11
C MET A 63 -33.20 6.07 7.00
N LEU A 64 -33.20 5.63 8.26
CA LEU A 64 -34.27 5.94 9.21
C LEU A 64 -34.26 7.41 9.64
N ASP A 65 -33.08 8.01 9.82
CA ASP A 65 -32.95 9.44 10.12
C ASP A 65 -33.43 10.31 8.95
N LEU A 66 -33.13 9.92 7.70
CA LEU A 66 -33.69 10.58 6.52
C LEU A 66 -35.21 10.42 6.41
N LEU A 67 -35.72 9.22 6.72
CA LEU A 67 -37.15 8.89 6.65
C LEU A 67 -37.93 9.68 7.70
N ASP A 68 -37.33 9.94 8.85
CA ASP A 68 -37.91 10.67 9.97
C ASP A 68 -39.29 10.10 10.37
N PRO A 69 -39.34 8.83 10.83
CA PRO A 69 -40.58 8.16 11.18
C PRO A 69 -41.13 8.67 12.51
N GLN A 70 -42.45 8.88 12.57
CA GLN A 70 -43.14 9.48 13.71
C GLN A 70 -44.17 8.53 14.33
N PRO A 71 -44.59 8.75 15.59
CA PRO A 71 -45.72 8.03 16.19
C PRO A 71 -46.97 8.11 15.32
N ASP A 72 -47.79 7.06 15.36
CA ASP A 72 -49.10 7.00 14.70
C ASP A 72 -49.06 6.99 13.14
N GLU A 73 -47.87 6.99 12.53
CA GLU A 73 -47.69 6.90 11.08
C GLU A 73 -47.94 5.48 10.52
N LYS A 74 -48.42 5.42 9.28
CA LYS A 74 -48.49 4.20 8.49
C LYS A 74 -47.29 4.12 7.53
N ILE A 75 -46.38 3.19 7.79
CA ILE A 75 -45.11 3.05 7.06
C ILE A 75 -45.10 1.76 6.25
N LEU A 76 -44.63 1.83 5.00
CA LEU A 76 -44.34 0.65 4.18
C LEU A 76 -42.83 0.35 4.23
N ASP A 77 -42.47 -0.88 4.56
CA ASP A 77 -41.10 -1.40 4.55
C ASP A 77 -40.97 -2.50 3.47
N VAL A 78 -40.21 -2.23 2.40
CA VAL A 78 -40.05 -3.13 1.26
C VAL A 78 -38.73 -3.89 1.33
N GLY A 79 -38.82 -5.21 1.46
CA GLY A 79 -37.67 -6.10 1.63
C GLY A 79 -37.32 -6.27 3.11
N ALA A 80 -38.26 -6.81 3.89
CA ALA A 80 -38.12 -6.91 5.34
C ALA A 80 -36.89 -7.73 5.78
N GLY A 81 -36.47 -8.73 4.99
CA GLY A 81 -35.26 -9.52 5.22
C GLY A 81 -35.25 -10.20 6.59
N SER A 82 -34.45 -9.66 7.53
CA SER A 82 -34.39 -10.16 8.90
C SER A 82 -35.55 -9.71 9.80
N GLY A 83 -36.23 -8.63 9.43
CA GLY A 83 -37.25 -7.93 10.21
C GLY A 83 -36.72 -6.85 11.17
N TRP A 84 -35.41 -6.59 11.23
CA TRP A 84 -34.83 -5.64 12.20
C TRP A 84 -35.29 -4.21 11.96
N GLN A 85 -35.21 -3.72 10.71
CA GLN A 85 -35.69 -2.39 10.32
C GLN A 85 -37.19 -2.26 10.59
N SER A 86 -37.98 -3.28 10.24
CA SER A 86 -39.43 -3.30 10.48
C SER A 86 -39.76 -3.21 11.97
N ALA A 87 -39.00 -3.88 12.85
CA ALA A 87 -39.18 -3.83 14.29
C ALA A 87 -38.77 -2.47 14.90
N ILE A 88 -37.72 -1.84 14.38
CA ILE A 88 -37.33 -0.47 14.77
C ILE A 88 -38.47 0.51 14.42
N LEU A 89 -38.96 0.46 13.18
CA LEU A 89 -40.10 1.26 12.75
C LEU A 89 -41.34 0.99 13.62
N ALA A 90 -41.62 -0.26 13.92
CA ALA A 90 -42.75 -0.66 14.77
C ALA A 90 -42.64 -0.08 16.18
N ASN A 91 -41.44 -0.08 16.76
CA ASN A 91 -41.18 0.55 18.04
C ASN A 91 -41.50 2.05 18.01
N ILE A 92 -41.10 2.75 16.95
CA ILE A 92 -41.29 4.19 16.77
C ILE A 92 -42.78 4.52 16.61
N VAL A 93 -43.47 3.87 15.66
CA VAL A 93 -44.87 4.22 15.33
C VAL A 93 -45.88 3.81 16.40
N SER A 94 -45.50 2.90 17.31
CA SER A 94 -46.36 2.44 18.42
C SER A 94 -46.15 3.19 19.74
N GLN A 95 -45.27 4.19 19.77
CA GLN A 95 -45.14 5.07 20.94
C GLN A 95 -46.38 5.95 21.07
N ASN A 96 -46.97 6.06 22.26
CA ASN A 96 -48.12 6.95 22.48
C ASN A 96 -47.67 8.42 22.32
N SER A 97 -48.34 9.15 21.44
CA SER A 97 -48.12 10.58 21.16
C SER A 97 -48.32 11.50 22.40
N GLU A 98 -48.83 10.98 23.52
CA GLU A 98 -49.02 11.73 24.78
C GLU A 98 -47.73 11.98 25.60
N ILE A 99 -46.62 11.29 25.32
CA ILE A 99 -45.38 11.44 26.13
C ILE A 99 -44.50 12.64 25.67
N SER A 100 -44.73 13.17 24.47
CA SER A 100 -43.95 14.28 23.89
C SER A 100 -44.24 15.66 24.52
N ALA A 101 -45.36 15.84 25.23
CA ALA A 101 -45.78 17.16 25.74
C ALA A 101 -45.30 17.51 27.16
N ARG A 102 -44.45 16.69 27.82
CA ARG A 102 -43.92 16.98 29.17
C ARG A 102 -42.39 17.00 29.21
N GLY A 103 -41.80 17.92 28.45
CA GLY A 103 -40.38 18.28 28.55
C GLY A 103 -40.19 19.69 29.12
N GLY A 104 -40.72 19.95 30.31
CA GLY A 104 -40.55 21.23 31.00
C GLY A 104 -40.19 21.02 32.47
N SER A 105 -38.91 21.25 32.80
CA SER A 105 -38.31 21.54 34.11
C SER A 105 -38.76 20.73 35.34
N ALA A 106 -37.85 19.94 35.93
CA ALA A 106 -37.40 20.13 37.32
C ALA A 106 -36.45 19.00 37.78
N SER A 107 -35.53 19.44 38.63
CA SER A 107 -34.51 18.71 39.38
C SER A 107 -35.00 17.65 40.36
N GLY A 108 -34.20 16.59 40.53
CA GLY A 108 -33.88 16.00 41.83
C GLY A 108 -34.81 14.91 42.39
N GLY A 109 -34.21 13.82 42.89
CA GLY A 109 -34.85 12.94 43.87
C GLY A 109 -34.67 11.44 43.63
N LYS A 110 -34.13 10.75 44.64
CA LYS A 110 -33.89 9.30 44.68
C LYS A 110 -35.19 8.47 44.87
N ASN A 111 -35.10 7.22 44.41
CA ASN A 111 -35.59 5.98 45.05
C ASN A 111 -37.04 5.45 44.88
N GLN A 112 -37.10 4.11 44.75
CA GLN A 112 -38.09 3.11 45.19
C GLN A 112 -39.11 2.46 44.22
N ASN A 113 -39.20 1.13 44.39
CA ASN A 113 -40.16 0.14 43.87
C ASN A 113 -41.61 0.36 44.38
N VAL A 114 -42.56 -0.33 43.71
CA VAL A 114 -43.83 -0.97 44.19
C VAL A 114 -45.08 -0.54 43.38
N PRO A 115 -46.05 -1.46 43.09
CA PRO A 115 -46.90 -1.45 41.90
C PRO A 115 -48.34 -0.96 42.17
N ILE A 116 -49.09 -0.62 41.12
CA ILE A 116 -50.51 -0.28 41.23
C ILE A 116 -51.36 -1.18 40.32
N THR A 117 -52.07 -2.09 40.98
CA THR A 117 -53.35 -2.61 40.49
C THR A 117 -54.43 -1.63 40.92
N SER A 118 -55.37 -1.31 40.04
CA SER A 118 -56.66 -0.74 40.47
C SER A 118 -57.77 -1.15 39.50
N ARG A 119 -58.54 -2.16 39.91
CA ARG A 119 -59.95 -2.31 39.52
C ARG A 119 -60.77 -1.32 40.35
N THR A 120 -61.74 -0.65 39.76
CA THR A 120 -62.86 -0.04 40.49
C THR A 120 -64.17 -0.75 40.18
N ARG A 121 -65.02 -0.71 41.20
CA ARG A 121 -66.38 -1.26 41.29
C ARG A 121 -67.28 -0.45 40.37
N ASP A 122 -67.63 -1.04 39.25
CA ASP A 122 -68.91 -0.93 38.54
C ASP A 122 -68.67 -1.51 37.15
N GLY A 123 -69.22 -2.71 36.92
CA GLY A 123 -68.93 -3.57 35.77
C GLY A 123 -69.42 -3.02 34.43
N LYS A 124 -68.81 -1.93 33.95
CA LYS A 124 -69.00 -1.39 32.61
C LYS A 124 -67.65 -1.12 31.99
N ALA A 125 -67.23 -1.99 31.08
CA ALA A 125 -66.12 -1.74 30.18
C ALA A 125 -66.47 -0.50 29.35
N ILE A 126 -65.89 0.65 29.68
CA ILE A 126 -65.79 1.75 28.73
C ILE A 126 -64.79 1.28 27.69
N GLY A 127 -65.31 0.77 26.56
CA GLY A 127 -64.54 0.56 25.35
C GLY A 127 -64.07 1.92 24.83
N ALA A 128 -63.01 2.46 25.43
CA ALA A 128 -62.25 3.53 24.84
C ALA A 128 -61.61 2.93 23.58
N LYS A 129 -62.17 3.29 22.41
CA LYS A 129 -61.53 3.07 21.11
C LYS A 129 -60.09 3.57 21.22
N ILE A 130 -59.12 2.64 21.19
CA ILE A 130 -57.71 2.99 21.06
C ILE A 130 -57.59 3.76 19.75
N LYS A 131 -57.33 5.06 19.88
CA LYS A 131 -57.28 6.03 18.81
C LYS A 131 -55.93 5.84 18.12
N ASN A 132 -55.95 5.36 16.88
CA ASN A 132 -54.83 5.19 15.94
C ASN A 132 -53.48 4.77 16.55
N SER A 133 -53.24 3.47 16.70
CA SER A 133 -51.87 2.95 16.84
C SER A 133 -51.18 2.96 15.47
N GLY A 134 -50.02 3.59 15.34
CA GLY A 134 -49.23 3.55 14.10
C GLY A 134 -48.93 2.12 13.65
N ARG A 135 -48.65 1.96 12.35
CA ARG A 135 -48.60 0.64 11.71
C ARG A 135 -47.48 0.54 10.67
N VAL A 136 -46.76 -0.58 10.68
CA VAL A 136 -45.77 -0.94 9.67
C VAL A 136 -46.31 -2.07 8.81
N VAL A 137 -46.39 -1.85 7.50
CA VAL A 137 -46.64 -2.91 6.52
C VAL A 137 -45.28 -3.33 5.98
N ALA A 138 -44.81 -4.51 6.40
CA ALA A 138 -43.52 -5.06 5.98
C ALA A 138 -43.73 -6.11 4.88
N VAL A 139 -42.98 -6.03 3.79
CA VAL A 139 -43.12 -6.96 2.66
C VAL A 139 -41.82 -7.72 2.43
N GLU A 140 -41.91 -9.04 2.34
CA GLU A 140 -40.79 -9.92 2.00
C GLU A 140 -41.24 -10.93 0.93
N ARG A 141 -40.46 -11.08 -0.13
CA ARG A 141 -40.81 -11.94 -1.26
C ARG A 141 -40.25 -13.36 -1.13
N ILE A 142 -39.20 -13.55 -0.35
CA ILE A 142 -38.54 -14.84 -0.16
C ILE A 142 -39.22 -15.55 1.03
N PRO A 143 -39.92 -16.68 0.81
CA PRO A 143 -40.71 -17.32 1.87
C PRO A 143 -39.90 -17.63 3.14
N ALA A 144 -38.68 -18.14 3.00
CA ALA A 144 -37.82 -18.47 4.13
C ALA A 144 -37.40 -17.23 4.94
N LEU A 145 -37.17 -16.09 4.29
CA LEU A 145 -36.87 -14.84 4.99
C LEU A 145 -38.11 -14.21 5.61
N CYS A 146 -39.28 -14.40 4.99
CA CYS A 146 -40.54 -13.96 5.59
C CYS A 146 -40.80 -14.68 6.92
N GLU A 147 -40.67 -16.01 6.95
CA GLU A 147 -40.78 -16.80 8.20
C GLU A 147 -39.73 -16.37 9.24
N PHE A 148 -38.49 -16.12 8.79
CA PHE A 148 -37.42 -15.64 9.65
C PHE A 148 -37.74 -14.27 10.28
N ALA A 149 -38.22 -13.31 9.48
CA ALA A 149 -38.65 -12.00 9.95
C ALA A 149 -39.85 -12.11 10.90
N GLU A 150 -40.84 -12.92 10.58
CA GLU A 150 -42.04 -13.14 11.41
C GLU A 150 -41.64 -13.61 12.81
N LYS A 151 -40.77 -14.63 12.89
CA LYS A 151 -40.26 -15.18 14.14
C LYS A 151 -39.50 -14.13 14.96
N ASN A 152 -38.68 -13.30 14.31
CA ASN A 152 -37.86 -12.32 15.01
C ASN A 152 -38.68 -11.12 15.52
N ILE A 153 -39.58 -10.58 14.68
CA ILE A 153 -40.45 -9.46 15.04
C ILE A 153 -41.44 -9.87 16.15
N SER A 154 -41.92 -11.12 16.12
CA SER A 154 -42.84 -11.66 17.14
C SER A 154 -42.26 -11.65 18.56
N LYS A 155 -40.93 -11.68 18.73
CA LYS A 155 -40.28 -11.57 20.05
C LYS A 155 -40.63 -10.27 20.79
N TYR A 156 -41.02 -9.24 20.05
CA TYR A 156 -41.42 -7.92 20.58
C TYR A 156 -42.94 -7.71 20.58
N ASN A 157 -43.73 -8.75 20.28
CA ASN A 157 -45.20 -8.75 20.20
C ASN A 157 -45.80 -7.76 19.18
N PHE A 158 -45.02 -7.23 18.23
CA PHE A 158 -45.54 -6.23 17.28
C PHE A 158 -46.56 -6.81 16.30
N ILE A 159 -46.40 -8.08 15.88
CA ILE A 159 -47.37 -8.76 15.01
C ILE A 159 -48.66 -9.05 15.77
N GLN A 160 -48.55 -9.62 16.98
CA GLN A 160 -49.71 -9.92 17.83
C GLN A 160 -50.52 -8.66 18.19
N LYS A 161 -49.85 -7.53 18.41
CA LYS A 161 -50.49 -6.23 18.67
C LYS A 161 -51.05 -5.56 17.41
N GLY A 162 -50.84 -6.13 16.22
CA GLY A 162 -51.28 -5.54 14.94
C GLY A 162 -50.46 -4.32 14.49
N VAL A 163 -49.33 -4.03 15.15
CA VAL A 163 -48.43 -2.92 14.79
C VAL A 163 -47.66 -3.25 13.52
N VAL A 164 -47.20 -4.50 13.36
CA VAL A 164 -46.56 -4.97 12.13
C VAL A 164 -47.49 -5.93 11.41
N GLU A 165 -47.80 -5.63 10.15
CA GLU A 165 -48.36 -6.58 9.19
C GLU A 165 -47.23 -7.04 8.26
N LEU A 166 -46.80 -8.29 8.42
CA LEU A 166 -45.80 -8.90 7.55
C LEU A 166 -46.49 -9.64 6.41
N ILE A 167 -46.11 -9.33 5.17
CA ILE A 167 -46.72 -9.89 3.97
C ILE A 167 -45.67 -10.63 3.14
N CYS A 168 -45.81 -11.96 3.04
CA CYS A 168 -44.94 -12.83 2.27
C CYS A 168 -45.29 -12.79 0.77
N ALA A 169 -44.99 -11.70 0.07
CA ALA A 169 -45.32 -11.52 -1.34
C ALA A 169 -44.40 -10.54 -2.08
N ASP A 170 -44.58 -10.44 -3.40
CA ASP A 170 -43.99 -9.37 -4.21
C ASP A 170 -44.66 -8.02 -3.87
N ALA A 171 -43.85 -7.02 -3.49
CA ALA A 171 -44.33 -5.70 -3.10
C ALA A 171 -45.22 -5.03 -4.15
N SER A 172 -44.97 -5.26 -5.44
CA SER A 172 -45.80 -4.71 -6.53
C SER A 172 -47.27 -5.16 -6.47
N LYS A 173 -47.54 -6.34 -5.88
CA LYS A 173 -48.91 -6.87 -5.70
C LYS A 173 -49.60 -6.27 -4.47
N ILE A 174 -48.83 -5.89 -3.44
CA ILE A 174 -49.35 -5.33 -2.19
C ILE A 174 -49.74 -3.87 -2.35
N LEU A 175 -48.90 -3.11 -3.04
CA LEU A 175 -49.13 -1.69 -3.32
C LEU A 175 -50.39 -1.43 -4.15
N ALA A 176 -50.95 -2.43 -4.83
CA ALA A 176 -52.25 -2.32 -5.47
C ALA A 176 -53.40 -2.18 -4.46
N LYS A 177 -53.31 -2.85 -3.29
CA LYS A 177 -54.39 -2.97 -2.30
C LYS A 177 -54.20 -2.04 -1.10
N GLU A 178 -52.96 -1.77 -0.70
CA GLU A 178 -52.63 -0.95 0.46
C GLU A 178 -52.30 0.51 0.10
N GLY A 179 -52.37 1.38 1.10
CA GLY A 179 -52.06 2.83 1.03
C GLY A 179 -53.28 3.73 1.32
N PRO A 180 -53.09 5.06 1.38
CA PRO A 180 -51.82 5.75 1.24
C PRO A 180 -50.94 5.65 2.50
N PHE A 181 -49.63 5.79 2.34
CA PHE A 181 -48.61 5.69 3.39
C PHE A 181 -48.06 7.08 3.74
N ASP A 182 -47.75 7.28 5.01
CA ASP A 182 -47.02 8.46 5.49
C ASP A 182 -45.57 8.39 5.02
N LYS A 183 -44.97 7.20 5.12
CA LYS A 183 -43.57 6.94 4.76
C LYS A 183 -43.42 5.62 4.01
N ILE A 184 -42.44 5.55 3.11
CA ILE A 184 -42.04 4.31 2.43
C ILE A 184 -40.52 4.17 2.53
N ILE A 185 -40.05 2.98 2.91
CA ILE A 185 -38.63 2.65 2.95
C ILE A 185 -38.39 1.31 2.24
N ALA A 186 -37.23 1.17 1.59
CA ALA A 186 -36.88 -0.06 0.89
C ALA A 186 -35.44 -0.48 1.16
N ALA A 187 -35.22 -1.76 1.46
CA ALA A 187 -33.88 -2.32 1.69
C ALA A 187 -33.25 -2.98 0.44
N ALA A 188 -33.86 -2.78 -0.75
CA ALA A 188 -33.39 -3.34 -2.02
C ALA A 188 -33.39 -2.29 -3.14
N SER A 189 -32.33 -2.28 -3.96
CA SER A 189 -32.05 -1.23 -4.96
C SER A 189 -32.79 -1.43 -6.28
N SER A 190 -33.53 -0.41 -6.72
CA SER A 190 -34.11 -0.42 -8.05
C SER A 190 -33.11 0.01 -9.12
N THR A 191 -33.30 -0.48 -10.34
CA THR A 191 -32.52 -0.03 -11.51
C THR A 191 -33.19 1.19 -12.13
N GLY A 192 -32.51 2.34 -12.10
CA GLY A 192 -32.93 3.57 -12.78
C GLY A 192 -33.73 4.54 -11.91
N ASP A 193 -34.90 4.13 -11.41
CA ASP A 193 -35.77 4.96 -10.56
C ASP A 193 -36.61 4.08 -9.62
N ILE A 194 -37.22 4.67 -8.59
CA ILE A 194 -38.15 3.97 -7.71
C ILE A 194 -39.44 3.58 -8.46
N PRO A 195 -40.11 2.47 -8.10
CA PRO A 195 -41.38 2.10 -8.70
C PRO A 195 -42.42 3.21 -8.61
N GLY A 196 -43.00 3.63 -9.75
CA GLY A 196 -43.98 4.74 -9.79
C GLY A 196 -45.21 4.56 -8.91
N ILE A 197 -45.57 3.30 -8.59
CA ILE A 197 -46.64 2.98 -7.65
C ILE A 197 -46.33 3.45 -6.21
N TRP A 198 -45.05 3.60 -5.82
CA TRP A 198 -44.69 4.17 -4.51
C TRP A 198 -45.05 5.65 -4.45
N ARG A 199 -44.77 6.40 -5.53
CA ARG A 199 -45.13 7.82 -5.63
C ARG A 199 -46.64 8.07 -5.55
N SER A 200 -47.44 7.18 -6.14
CA SER A 200 -48.91 7.29 -6.08
C SER A 200 -49.49 6.91 -4.71
N LYS A 201 -48.82 6.01 -3.98
CA LYS A 201 -49.26 5.56 -2.65
C LYS A 201 -48.71 6.39 -1.49
N LEU A 202 -47.80 7.33 -1.74
CA LEU A 202 -47.33 8.27 -0.71
C LEU A 202 -48.30 9.45 -0.51
N LYS A 203 -48.59 9.80 0.75
CA LYS A 203 -49.34 11.01 1.11
C LYS A 203 -48.55 12.28 0.78
N ILE A 204 -49.27 13.40 0.60
CA ILE A 204 -48.63 14.72 0.55
C ILE A 204 -47.99 15.00 1.92
N GLY A 205 -46.76 15.51 1.91
CA GLY A 205 -45.90 15.65 3.09
C GLY A 205 -45.10 14.39 3.44
N GLY A 206 -45.38 13.26 2.77
CA GLY A 206 -44.70 11.99 3.02
C GLY A 206 -43.29 11.92 2.42
N LYS A 207 -42.51 10.96 2.92
CA LYS A 207 -41.12 10.69 2.48
C LYS A 207 -40.95 9.26 1.97
N ILE A 208 -40.15 9.10 0.93
CA ILE A 208 -39.63 7.79 0.47
C ILE A 208 -38.12 7.79 0.67
N VAL A 209 -37.58 6.78 1.34
CA VAL A 209 -36.14 6.55 1.40
C VAL A 209 -35.83 5.20 0.79
N ALA A 210 -35.13 5.18 -0.35
CA ALA A 210 -34.89 3.95 -1.07
C ALA A 210 -33.57 4.00 -1.85
N PRO A 211 -32.90 2.85 -2.01
CA PRO A 211 -31.73 2.78 -2.87
C PRO A 211 -32.11 2.71 -4.35
N VAL A 212 -31.35 3.45 -5.17
CA VAL A 212 -31.44 3.44 -6.64
C VAL A 212 -30.00 3.39 -7.17
N GLY A 213 -29.64 2.29 -7.82
CA GLY A 213 -28.23 2.01 -8.14
C GLY A 213 -27.38 1.90 -6.87
N ASP A 214 -26.30 2.69 -6.81
CA ASP A 214 -25.29 2.69 -5.74
C ASP A 214 -25.45 3.89 -4.76
N SER A 215 -26.67 4.45 -4.72
CA SER A 215 -27.02 5.63 -3.91
C SER A 215 -28.30 5.37 -3.11
N VAL A 216 -28.39 5.96 -1.91
CA VAL A 216 -29.65 6.12 -1.18
C VAL A 216 -30.29 7.42 -1.63
N TRP A 217 -31.59 7.39 -1.92
CA TRP A 217 -32.36 8.57 -2.33
C TRP A 217 -33.45 8.89 -1.31
N LEU A 218 -33.63 10.18 -1.05
CA LEU A 218 -34.77 10.74 -0.35
C LEU A 218 -35.70 11.43 -1.35
N PHE A 219 -36.98 11.06 -1.34
CA PHE A 219 -38.04 11.70 -2.13
C PHE A 219 -39.09 12.26 -1.19
N GLU A 220 -39.35 13.56 -1.24
CA GLU A 220 -40.41 14.21 -0.47
C GLU A 220 -41.52 14.71 -1.38
N LYS A 221 -42.77 14.35 -1.06
CA LYS A 221 -43.93 14.78 -1.84
C LYS A 221 -44.49 16.07 -1.25
N LYS A 222 -44.25 17.19 -1.92
CA LYS A 222 -44.74 18.52 -1.50
C LYS A 222 -46.16 18.79 -2.03
N PRO A 223 -46.95 19.63 -1.35
CA PRO A 223 -48.23 20.08 -1.89
C PRO A 223 -48.04 20.81 -3.22
N ALA A 224 -49.09 20.82 -4.05
CA ALA A 224 -49.09 21.59 -5.29
C ALA A 224 -48.91 23.09 -4.98
N SER A 225 -48.10 23.77 -5.78
CA SER A 225 -47.93 25.22 -5.72
C SER A 225 -48.73 25.89 -6.84
N ALA A 226 -48.95 27.20 -6.74
CA ALA A 226 -49.68 27.96 -7.79
C ALA A 226 -49.03 27.82 -9.19
N SER A 227 -47.73 27.51 -9.25
CA SER A 227 -46.98 27.24 -10.48
C SER A 227 -47.02 25.80 -10.98
N SER A 228 -47.55 24.83 -10.22
CA SER A 228 -47.52 23.41 -10.58
C SER A 228 -48.82 22.88 -11.21
N TYR A 229 -49.75 23.77 -11.61
CA TYR A 229 -51.01 23.42 -12.28
C TYR A 229 -51.82 22.29 -11.61
N GLY A 230 -51.75 22.20 -10.28
CA GLY A 230 -52.47 21.18 -9.50
C GLY A 230 -51.75 19.84 -9.33
N GLU A 231 -50.55 19.66 -9.89
CA GLU A 231 -49.72 18.48 -9.67
C GLU A 231 -48.83 18.62 -8.42
N ALA A 232 -48.69 17.55 -7.65
CA ALA A 232 -47.81 17.50 -6.48
C ALA A 232 -46.34 17.62 -6.91
N GLN A 233 -45.56 18.44 -6.20
CA GLN A 233 -44.14 18.63 -6.48
C GLN A 233 -43.29 17.59 -5.72
N TRP A 234 -42.13 17.23 -6.28
CA TRP A 234 -41.20 16.29 -5.69
C TRP A 234 -39.86 16.96 -5.42
N GLU A 235 -39.37 16.82 -4.19
CA GLU A 235 -38.01 17.17 -3.82
C GLU A 235 -37.22 15.86 -3.71
N GLU A 236 -36.15 15.74 -4.48
CA GLU A 236 -35.35 14.52 -4.55
C GLU A 236 -33.89 14.84 -4.16
N LYS A 237 -33.32 14.02 -3.28
CA LYS A 237 -31.94 14.18 -2.81
C LYS A 237 -31.20 12.85 -2.86
N GLU A 238 -30.09 12.84 -3.59
CA GLU A 238 -29.20 11.69 -3.73
C GLU A 238 -28.09 11.70 -2.67
N PHE A 239 -27.80 10.52 -2.14
CA PHE A 239 -26.68 10.25 -1.24
C PHE A 239 -25.88 9.04 -1.77
N PRO A 240 -24.76 9.27 -2.48
CA PRO A 240 -23.97 8.21 -3.09
C PRO A 240 -23.14 7.41 -2.07
N GLY A 241 -22.65 6.24 -2.49
CA GLY A 241 -21.68 5.45 -1.72
C GLY A 241 -22.26 4.28 -0.95
N PHE A 242 -23.38 3.72 -1.41
CA PHE A 242 -24.04 2.59 -0.78
C PHE A 242 -24.17 1.41 -1.75
N ALA A 243 -24.18 0.18 -1.24
CA ALA A 243 -24.42 -1.03 -2.02
C ALA A 243 -25.59 -1.82 -1.43
N PHE A 244 -26.54 -2.22 -2.28
CA PHE A 244 -27.73 -2.97 -1.89
C PHE A 244 -28.00 -4.12 -2.87
N VAL A 245 -28.74 -5.12 -2.40
CA VAL A 245 -29.26 -6.21 -3.24
C VAL A 245 -30.33 -5.68 -4.21
N PRO A 246 -30.44 -6.20 -5.44
CA PRO A 246 -31.36 -5.67 -6.44
C PRO A 246 -32.84 -5.95 -6.11
N LEU A 247 -33.70 -4.96 -6.33
CA LEU A 247 -35.16 -5.04 -6.27
C LEU A 247 -35.69 -5.71 -7.54
N ILE A 248 -35.98 -7.00 -7.46
CA ILE A 248 -36.52 -7.77 -8.59
C ILE A 248 -38.06 -7.71 -8.54
N SER A 249 -38.72 -7.14 -9.55
CA SER A 249 -40.19 -7.16 -9.73
C SER A 249 -40.65 -8.23 -10.74
N SER A 250 -41.81 -8.84 -10.51
CA SER A 250 -42.38 -9.90 -11.36
C SER A 250 -43.20 -9.42 -12.58
N GLN A 251 -42.93 -8.24 -13.15
CA GLN A 251 -43.56 -7.82 -14.41
C GLN A 251 -42.78 -8.28 -15.64
N LYS A 252 -43.19 -9.41 -16.21
CA LYS A 252 -42.85 -9.77 -17.60
C LYS A 252 -43.67 -8.89 -18.56
N PRO A 253 -43.07 -8.20 -19.55
CA PRO A 253 -43.84 -7.48 -20.55
C PRO A 253 -44.62 -8.47 -21.44
N SER A 254 -45.89 -8.18 -21.67
CA SER A 254 -46.80 -8.92 -22.54
C SER A 254 -46.30 -8.90 -24.00
N LYS A 255 -45.99 -10.08 -24.54
CA LYS A 255 -45.75 -10.29 -25.97
C LYS A 255 -47.03 -10.04 -26.75
N GLY A 256 -46.99 -9.18 -27.77
CA GLY A 256 -48.10 -9.17 -28.71
C GLY A 256 -48.21 -8.03 -29.71
N ARG A 257 -47.13 -7.38 -30.17
CA ARG A 257 -47.21 -6.64 -31.46
C ARG A 257 -45.90 -6.21 -32.12
N ASN A 258 -44.73 -6.84 -31.90
CA ASN A 258 -43.56 -6.48 -32.73
C ASN A 258 -42.38 -7.47 -32.69
N ARG A 259 -42.62 -8.76 -32.93
CA ARG A 259 -41.58 -9.82 -32.89
C ARG A 259 -40.32 -9.48 -33.72
N LYS A 260 -40.46 -8.80 -34.87
CA LYS A 260 -39.32 -8.33 -35.69
C LYS A 260 -38.56 -7.14 -35.08
N ARG A 261 -39.26 -6.20 -34.43
CA ARG A 261 -38.63 -5.03 -33.79
C ARG A 261 -37.98 -5.41 -32.45
N GLU A 262 -38.60 -6.32 -31.69
CA GLU A 262 -38.05 -6.88 -30.45
C GLU A 262 -36.84 -7.78 -30.69
N GLU A 263 -36.84 -8.63 -31.73
CA GLU A 263 -35.63 -9.39 -32.11
C GLU A 263 -34.50 -8.45 -32.55
N LYS A 264 -34.81 -7.36 -33.27
CA LYS A 264 -33.82 -6.35 -33.65
C LYS A 264 -33.27 -5.61 -32.42
N LEU A 265 -34.13 -5.10 -31.54
CA LEU A 265 -33.75 -4.43 -30.28
C LEU A 265 -32.98 -5.36 -29.35
N ARG A 266 -33.34 -6.64 -29.24
CA ARG A 266 -32.63 -7.64 -28.44
C ARG A 266 -31.25 -7.95 -29.02
N ARG A 267 -31.13 -8.08 -30.35
CA ARG A 267 -29.83 -8.22 -31.03
C ARG A 267 -28.96 -6.97 -30.84
N THR A 268 -29.55 -5.78 -30.91
CA THR A 268 -28.84 -4.52 -30.65
C THR A 268 -28.42 -4.41 -29.19
N ALA A 269 -29.28 -4.73 -28.22
CA ALA A 269 -28.94 -4.71 -26.79
C ALA A 269 -27.86 -5.75 -26.45
N ILE A 270 -27.92 -6.95 -27.03
CA ILE A 270 -26.85 -7.96 -26.90
C ILE A 270 -25.56 -7.45 -27.54
N ALA A 271 -25.63 -6.83 -28.73
CA ALA A 271 -24.45 -6.26 -29.37
C ALA A 271 -23.84 -5.11 -28.53
N VAL A 272 -24.66 -4.27 -27.92
CA VAL A 272 -24.22 -3.20 -27.01
C VAL A 272 -23.64 -3.77 -25.72
N LEU A 273 -24.24 -4.80 -25.13
CA LEU A 273 -23.69 -5.48 -23.96
C LEU A 273 -22.36 -6.19 -24.27
N LEU A 274 -22.26 -6.85 -25.43
CA LEU A 274 -21.00 -7.44 -25.90
C LEU A 274 -19.95 -6.37 -26.20
N LEU A 275 -20.37 -5.21 -26.70
CA LEU A 275 -19.48 -4.06 -26.90
C LEU A 275 -18.99 -3.50 -25.57
N ILE A 276 -19.88 -3.28 -24.59
CA ILE A 276 -19.53 -2.81 -23.25
C ILE A 276 -18.63 -3.82 -22.54
N ALA A 277 -18.98 -5.11 -22.57
CA ALA A 277 -18.14 -6.17 -22.03
C ALA A 277 -16.78 -6.24 -22.74
N GLY A 278 -16.74 -6.01 -24.05
CA GLY A 278 -15.51 -5.90 -24.84
C GLY A 278 -14.67 -4.68 -24.44
N ILE A 279 -15.30 -3.52 -24.19
CA ILE A 279 -14.65 -2.29 -23.71
C ILE A 279 -14.11 -2.48 -22.29
N LEU A 280 -14.89 -3.09 -21.39
CA LEU A 280 -14.47 -3.39 -20.02
C LEU A 280 -13.34 -4.42 -19.99
N ALA A 281 -13.42 -5.48 -20.80
CA ALA A 281 -12.35 -6.47 -20.94
C ALA A 281 -11.09 -5.86 -21.57
N ALA A 282 -11.24 -4.97 -22.56
CA ALA A 282 -10.13 -4.23 -23.14
C ALA A 282 -9.49 -3.28 -22.12
N GLY A 283 -10.29 -2.52 -21.37
CA GLY A 283 -9.84 -1.65 -20.28
C GLY A 283 -9.10 -2.45 -19.20
N TYR A 284 -9.67 -3.58 -18.76
CA TYR A 284 -9.02 -4.49 -17.81
C TYR A 284 -7.70 -5.03 -18.35
N SER A 285 -7.63 -5.36 -19.64
CA SER A 285 -6.39 -5.84 -20.27
C SER A 285 -5.28 -4.78 -20.35
N VAL A 286 -5.64 -3.50 -20.34
CA VAL A 286 -4.72 -2.36 -20.35
C VAL A 286 -4.18 -2.08 -18.95
N VAL A 287 -5.03 -2.09 -17.93
CA VAL A 287 -4.63 -1.73 -16.56
C VAL A 287 -4.04 -2.90 -15.76
N ARG A 288 -4.32 -4.15 -16.13
CA ARG A 288 -3.81 -5.32 -15.41
C ARG A 288 -2.31 -5.51 -15.65
N PRO A 289 -1.44 -5.35 -14.64
CA PRO A 289 -0.01 -5.49 -14.83
C PRO A 289 0.40 -6.92 -15.23
N ILE A 290 1.56 -7.02 -15.87
CA ILE A 290 2.29 -8.25 -16.09
C ILE A 290 3.41 -8.27 -15.05
N ARG A 291 3.46 -9.32 -14.23
CA ARG A 291 4.61 -9.57 -13.35
C ARG A 291 5.69 -10.29 -14.16
N LEU A 292 6.86 -9.65 -14.29
CA LEU A 292 8.03 -10.18 -14.97
C LEU A 292 8.87 -11.00 -13.97
N SER A 293 9.24 -12.23 -14.35
CA SER A 293 10.12 -13.09 -13.55
C SER A 293 11.59 -12.70 -13.62
N ALA A 294 11.98 -11.94 -14.64
CA ALA A 294 13.29 -11.34 -14.82
C ALA A 294 13.14 -10.02 -15.61
N PRO A 295 14.07 -9.06 -15.47
CA PRO A 295 14.07 -7.84 -16.26
C PRO A 295 14.05 -8.13 -17.76
N LYS A 296 13.36 -7.29 -18.53
CA LYS A 296 13.27 -7.41 -19.98
C LYS A 296 13.69 -6.12 -20.66
N GLU A 297 14.51 -6.28 -21.69
CA GLU A 297 14.96 -5.21 -22.57
C GLU A 297 14.06 -5.14 -23.80
N VAL A 298 13.78 -3.93 -24.28
CA VAL A 298 13.09 -3.69 -25.55
C VAL A 298 13.73 -2.50 -26.27
N GLU A 299 14.12 -2.71 -27.51
CA GLU A 299 14.66 -1.67 -28.38
C GLU A 299 13.54 -1.08 -29.24
N ILE A 300 13.44 0.25 -29.26
CA ILE A 300 12.54 1.01 -30.11
C ILE A 300 13.37 1.80 -31.14
N SER A 301 13.33 1.35 -32.39
CA SER A 301 14.11 1.98 -33.46
C SER A 301 13.67 3.43 -33.75
N PRO A 302 14.57 4.32 -34.17
CA PRO A 302 14.23 5.67 -34.62
C PRO A 302 13.14 5.68 -35.70
N GLY A 303 12.15 6.55 -35.56
CA GLY A 303 11.03 6.67 -36.50
C GLY A 303 9.98 5.55 -36.41
N ALA A 304 10.09 4.64 -35.42
CA ALA A 304 9.10 3.58 -35.22
C ALA A 304 7.71 4.16 -34.87
N GLY A 305 6.69 3.81 -35.68
CA GLY A 305 5.30 4.12 -35.37
C GLY A 305 4.70 3.19 -34.31
N SER A 306 3.52 3.52 -33.78
CA SER A 306 2.90 2.80 -32.65
C SER A 306 2.69 1.29 -32.89
N ARG A 307 2.56 0.85 -34.15
CA ARG A 307 2.49 -0.58 -34.50
C ARG A 307 3.83 -1.30 -34.26
N ALA A 308 4.92 -0.74 -34.75
CA ALA A 308 6.26 -1.31 -34.57
C ALA A 308 6.66 -1.34 -33.09
N ILE A 309 6.30 -0.29 -32.33
CA ILE A 309 6.49 -0.25 -30.88
C ILE A 309 5.69 -1.38 -30.20
N ALA A 310 4.42 -1.56 -30.56
CA ALA A 310 3.59 -2.63 -30.02
C ALA A 310 4.13 -4.03 -30.40
N ASP A 311 4.75 -4.17 -31.57
CA ASP A 311 5.40 -5.40 -32.01
C ASP A 311 6.61 -5.74 -31.12
N ALA A 312 7.49 -4.76 -30.88
CA ALA A 312 8.65 -4.89 -30.01
C ALA A 312 8.23 -5.24 -28.57
N LEU A 313 7.27 -4.50 -28.00
CA LEU A 313 6.75 -4.75 -26.66
C LEU A 313 6.10 -6.13 -26.52
N LYS A 314 5.38 -6.60 -27.54
CA LYS A 314 4.77 -7.94 -27.50
C LYS A 314 5.83 -9.04 -27.69
N GLY A 315 6.83 -8.82 -28.54
CA GLY A 315 7.96 -9.72 -28.73
C GLY A 315 8.75 -9.92 -27.44
N ALA A 316 9.01 -8.83 -26.71
CA ALA A 316 9.58 -8.88 -25.38
C ALA A 316 8.60 -9.46 -24.33
N GLY A 317 7.32 -9.65 -24.63
CA GLY A 317 6.33 -10.15 -23.67
C GLY A 317 6.02 -9.17 -22.53
N LEU A 318 6.10 -7.86 -22.81
CA LEU A 318 5.72 -6.76 -21.92
C LEU A 318 4.24 -6.39 -22.06
N ILE A 319 3.59 -6.81 -23.14
CA ILE A 319 2.15 -6.65 -23.36
C ILE A 319 1.52 -7.95 -23.86
N ARG A 320 0.26 -8.20 -23.47
CA ARG A 320 -0.52 -9.36 -23.95
C ARG A 320 -1.14 -9.11 -25.34
N SER A 321 -1.52 -7.87 -25.63
CA SER A 321 -2.22 -7.46 -26.85
C SER A 321 -1.62 -6.20 -27.47
N LYS A 322 -1.21 -6.30 -28.75
CA LYS A 322 -0.72 -5.17 -29.55
C LYS A 322 -1.80 -4.09 -29.71
N TRP A 323 -3.02 -4.53 -30.01
CA TRP A 323 -4.17 -3.64 -30.19
C TRP A 323 -4.51 -2.87 -28.91
N ALA A 324 -4.41 -3.51 -27.74
CA ALA A 324 -4.64 -2.81 -26.46
C ALA A 324 -3.64 -1.66 -26.25
N PHE A 325 -2.36 -1.88 -26.55
CA PHE A 325 -1.34 -0.84 -26.46
C PHE A 325 -1.56 0.27 -27.49
N ILE A 326 -1.80 -0.08 -28.76
CA ILE A 326 -2.04 0.89 -29.85
C ILE A 326 -3.26 1.76 -29.53
N THR A 327 -4.37 1.15 -29.12
CA THR A 327 -5.61 1.87 -28.77
C THR A 327 -5.39 2.77 -27.56
N TYR A 328 -4.71 2.29 -26.51
CA TYR A 328 -4.39 3.12 -25.35
C TYR A 328 -3.50 4.31 -25.71
N ALA A 329 -2.43 4.09 -26.49
CA ALA A 329 -1.52 5.15 -26.92
C ALA A 329 -2.26 6.21 -27.76
N ALA A 330 -3.20 5.79 -28.62
CA ALA A 330 -4.02 6.70 -29.41
C ALA A 330 -5.01 7.51 -28.54
N LEU A 331 -5.83 6.83 -27.73
CA LEU A 331 -6.86 7.48 -26.90
C LEU A 331 -6.26 8.40 -25.83
N SER A 332 -5.08 8.08 -25.33
CA SER A 332 -4.38 8.89 -24.34
C SER A 332 -3.53 10.02 -24.94
N GLY A 333 -3.54 10.19 -26.27
CA GLY A 333 -2.80 11.24 -26.96
C GLY A 333 -1.27 11.05 -26.94
N ARG A 334 -0.79 9.83 -26.70
CA ARG A 334 0.64 9.48 -26.58
C ARG A 334 1.25 8.87 -27.82
N ALA A 335 0.44 8.40 -28.77
CA ALA A 335 0.89 7.64 -29.94
C ALA A 335 2.03 8.30 -30.74
N GLY A 336 2.03 9.64 -30.85
CA GLY A 336 3.07 10.42 -31.53
C GLY A 336 4.15 11.02 -30.62
N LYS A 337 4.12 10.72 -29.32
CA LYS A 337 5.06 11.24 -28.32
C LYS A 337 6.03 10.19 -27.79
N LEU A 338 5.88 8.93 -28.21
CA LEU A 338 6.75 7.83 -27.79
C LEU A 338 8.13 8.01 -28.42
N LYS A 339 9.18 8.00 -27.60
CA LYS A 339 10.55 8.27 -28.02
C LYS A 339 11.30 6.96 -28.35
N PRO A 340 12.19 6.98 -29.35
CA PRO A 340 13.05 5.84 -29.64
C PRO A 340 14.12 5.64 -28.57
N GLY A 341 14.68 4.42 -28.51
CA GLY A 341 15.77 4.04 -27.59
C GLY A 341 15.61 2.64 -27.01
N VAL A 342 16.55 2.27 -26.14
CA VAL A 342 16.53 0.98 -25.43
C VAL A 342 15.92 1.19 -24.06
N TYR A 343 14.89 0.42 -23.74
CA TYR A 343 14.14 0.49 -22.49
C TYR A 343 14.23 -0.82 -21.74
N TYR A 344 14.27 -0.73 -20.41
CA TYR A 344 14.31 -1.88 -19.52
C TYR A 344 13.04 -1.89 -18.67
N PHE A 345 12.48 -3.06 -18.39
CA PHE A 345 11.26 -3.18 -17.61
C PHE A 345 11.41 -4.34 -16.63
N ALA A 346 11.06 -4.13 -15.36
CA ALA A 346 11.17 -5.14 -14.30
C ALA A 346 9.98 -5.05 -13.33
N GLY A 347 9.72 -6.14 -12.60
CA GLY A 347 8.63 -6.18 -11.63
C GLY A 347 7.25 -6.26 -12.29
N GLU A 348 6.30 -5.44 -11.82
CA GLU A 348 4.94 -5.38 -12.35
C GLU A 348 4.81 -4.21 -13.31
N VAL A 349 4.52 -4.49 -14.58
CA VAL A 349 4.44 -3.47 -15.63
C VAL A 349 3.08 -3.47 -16.31
N SER A 350 2.52 -2.28 -16.53
CA SER A 350 1.22 -2.08 -17.18
C SER A 350 1.33 -1.27 -18.48
N ILE A 351 0.33 -1.35 -19.37
CA ILE A 351 0.33 -0.56 -20.61
C ILE A 351 0.44 0.96 -20.36
N PRO A 352 -0.26 1.54 -19.36
CA PRO A 352 -0.09 2.95 -18.99
C PRO A 352 1.32 3.33 -18.59
N GLU A 353 2.00 2.45 -17.85
CA GLU A 353 3.36 2.65 -17.36
C GLU A 353 4.38 2.55 -18.49
N LEU A 354 4.27 1.50 -19.33
CA LEU A 354 5.07 1.35 -20.55
C LEU A 354 4.96 2.60 -21.45
N ALA A 355 3.74 3.09 -21.68
CA ALA A 355 3.51 4.28 -22.50
C ALA A 355 4.06 5.57 -21.87
N ARG A 356 4.03 5.69 -20.54
CA ARG A 356 4.60 6.84 -19.82
C ARG A 356 6.12 6.85 -19.90
N GLU A 357 6.76 5.70 -19.70
CA GLU A 357 8.21 5.54 -19.77
C GLU A 357 8.72 5.84 -21.19
N LEU A 358 8.06 5.28 -22.21
CA LEU A 358 8.32 5.59 -23.62
C LEU A 358 8.07 7.06 -23.99
N GLU A 359 7.04 7.72 -23.43
CA GLU A 359 6.76 9.14 -23.68
C GLU A 359 7.80 10.06 -23.05
N SER A 360 8.16 9.78 -21.79
CA SER A 360 9.19 10.54 -21.09
C SER A 360 10.52 10.44 -21.82
N GLY A 361 10.78 9.31 -22.51
CA GLY A 361 12.11 8.98 -23.02
C GLY A 361 13.10 8.93 -21.88
N ASP A 362 12.61 8.57 -20.69
CA ASP A 362 13.41 8.22 -19.55
C ASP A 362 14.04 6.87 -19.87
N LEU A 363 15.03 6.92 -20.78
CA LEU A 363 16.01 5.88 -21.02
C LEU A 363 16.77 5.57 -19.72
N ALA A 364 16.68 6.50 -18.75
CA ALA A 364 17.21 6.44 -17.41
C ALA A 364 16.37 5.53 -16.52
N ASN A 365 16.49 4.23 -16.77
CA ASN A 365 16.17 3.23 -15.77
C ASN A 365 17.28 3.24 -14.70
N GLU A 366 17.45 4.37 -14.02
CA GLU A 366 18.48 4.59 -13.04
C GLU A 366 18.14 3.89 -11.73
N ARG A 367 19.17 3.45 -11.04
CA ARG A 367 19.09 2.89 -9.70
C ARG A 367 20.21 3.41 -8.84
N LEU A 368 19.98 3.39 -7.53
CA LEU A 368 21.05 3.64 -6.57
C LEU A 368 21.80 2.33 -6.32
N ILE A 369 23.12 2.39 -6.45
CA ILE A 369 24.04 1.38 -5.94
C ILE A 369 24.84 1.99 -4.80
N THR A 370 25.16 1.21 -3.78
CA THR A 370 25.95 1.68 -2.65
C THR A 370 27.20 0.81 -2.57
N ILE A 371 28.36 1.45 -2.55
CA ILE A 371 29.65 0.80 -2.31
C ILE A 371 30.08 1.17 -0.89
N PRO A 372 29.95 0.25 0.09
CA PRO A 372 30.43 0.45 1.45
C PRO A 372 31.93 0.65 1.55
N GLU A 373 32.34 1.35 2.60
CA GLU A 373 33.75 1.54 2.96
C GLU A 373 34.39 0.19 3.32
N GLY A 374 35.67 0.02 2.97
CA GLY A 374 36.42 -1.19 3.28
C GLY A 374 36.11 -2.40 2.37
N TRP A 375 35.30 -2.22 1.32
CA TRP A 375 35.08 -3.23 0.29
C TRP A 375 36.25 -3.29 -0.69
N ASP A 376 36.69 -4.50 -1.02
CA ASP A 376 37.70 -4.75 -2.05
C ASP A 376 37.06 -5.00 -3.45
N LEU A 377 37.88 -5.25 -4.48
CA LEU A 377 37.36 -5.52 -5.82
C LEU A 377 36.54 -6.81 -5.94
N ARG A 378 36.70 -7.78 -5.03
CA ARG A 378 35.88 -9.00 -4.98
C ARG A 378 34.50 -8.67 -4.44
N ASP A 379 34.45 -7.92 -3.34
CA ASP A 379 33.20 -7.46 -2.72
C ASP A 379 32.35 -6.65 -3.71
N ILE A 380 32.97 -5.67 -4.38
CA ILE A 380 32.29 -4.82 -5.37
C ILE A 380 31.82 -5.66 -6.57
N GLY A 381 32.68 -6.52 -7.11
CA GLY A 381 32.33 -7.39 -8.25
C GLY A 381 31.14 -8.29 -7.92
N GLN A 382 31.19 -8.98 -6.78
CA GLN A 382 30.12 -9.87 -6.33
C GLN A 382 28.83 -9.11 -6.05
N TYR A 383 28.92 -7.93 -5.44
CA TYR A 383 27.76 -7.08 -5.21
C TYR A 383 27.09 -6.70 -6.53
N LEU A 384 27.83 -6.10 -7.48
CA LEU A 384 27.29 -5.67 -8.77
C LEU A 384 26.66 -6.82 -9.56
N GLU A 385 27.21 -8.02 -9.45
CA GLU A 385 26.68 -9.23 -10.07
C GLU A 385 25.38 -9.69 -9.38
N ASN A 386 25.34 -9.69 -8.04
CA ASN A 386 24.14 -10.06 -7.27
C ASN A 386 22.96 -9.13 -7.56
N ILE A 387 23.22 -7.83 -7.72
CA ILE A 387 22.19 -6.87 -8.08
C ILE A 387 21.95 -6.82 -9.60
N GLY A 388 22.64 -7.63 -10.40
CA GLY A 388 22.43 -7.76 -11.84
C GLY A 388 22.73 -6.51 -12.64
N VAL A 389 23.75 -5.72 -12.26
CA VAL A 389 24.22 -4.58 -13.09
C VAL A 389 25.39 -4.95 -13.97
N SER A 390 26.38 -5.66 -13.43
CA SER A 390 27.59 -6.03 -14.17
C SER A 390 28.16 -7.30 -13.57
N LYS A 391 28.80 -8.14 -14.39
CA LYS A 391 29.44 -9.36 -13.90
C LYS A 391 30.78 -9.01 -13.26
N ALA A 392 31.20 -9.73 -12.22
CA ALA A 392 32.47 -9.47 -11.56
C ALA A 392 33.67 -9.49 -12.53
N LYS A 393 33.65 -10.41 -13.51
CA LYS A 393 34.68 -10.50 -14.56
C LYS A 393 34.77 -9.26 -15.46
N ASP A 394 33.64 -8.59 -15.71
CA ASP A 394 33.57 -7.44 -16.60
C ASP A 394 34.11 -6.22 -15.84
N LEU A 395 33.81 -6.10 -14.54
CA LEU A 395 34.46 -5.15 -13.64
C LEU A 395 35.99 -5.34 -13.63
N TRP A 396 36.47 -6.56 -13.43
CA TRP A 396 37.91 -6.84 -13.36
C TRP A 396 38.64 -6.66 -14.69
N ALA A 397 37.93 -6.75 -15.81
CA ALA A 397 38.50 -6.41 -17.12
C ALA A 397 38.85 -4.91 -17.21
N VAL A 398 38.08 -4.07 -16.52
CA VAL A 398 38.28 -2.62 -16.45
C VAL A 398 39.26 -2.23 -15.34
N THR A 399 39.10 -2.80 -14.15
CA THR A 399 39.86 -2.39 -12.95
C THR A 399 41.20 -3.10 -12.80
N GLY A 400 41.41 -4.19 -13.53
CA GLY A 400 42.36 -5.23 -13.15
C GLY A 400 41.76 -6.14 -12.06
N ALA A 401 42.23 -7.39 -12.02
CA ALA A 401 41.82 -8.37 -11.01
C ALA A 401 42.32 -7.99 -9.60
N PRO A 402 41.66 -8.47 -8.52
CA PRO A 402 42.15 -8.37 -7.15
C PRO A 402 43.62 -8.81 -7.08
N ALA A 403 44.47 -8.04 -6.42
CA ALA A 403 45.90 -8.22 -6.51
C ALA A 403 46.39 -9.54 -5.90
N ALA A 404 45.67 -10.05 -4.89
CA ALA A 404 45.91 -11.35 -4.27
C ALA A 404 45.65 -12.54 -5.22
N ASP A 405 44.73 -12.38 -6.17
CA ASP A 405 44.25 -13.48 -7.02
C ASP A 405 45.00 -13.56 -8.35
N ARG A 406 46.03 -12.73 -8.55
CA ARG A 406 46.80 -12.69 -9.80
C ARG A 406 47.73 -13.90 -9.92
N VAL A 407 47.54 -14.67 -10.97
CA VAL A 407 48.50 -15.68 -11.43
C VAL A 407 49.61 -15.00 -12.23
N ARG A 408 50.89 -15.26 -11.91
CA ARG A 408 52.03 -14.76 -12.70
C ARG A 408 51.87 -15.15 -14.17
N GLY A 409 51.81 -14.16 -15.07
CA GLY A 409 52.07 -14.36 -16.50
C GLY A 409 50.94 -13.99 -17.48
N ARG A 410 49.70 -13.71 -17.06
CA ARG A 410 48.66 -13.26 -18.02
C ARG A 410 47.65 -12.25 -17.44
N GLN A 411 47.63 -11.10 -18.12
CA GLN A 411 46.46 -10.30 -18.53
C GLN A 411 45.83 -9.21 -17.62
N ASN A 412 45.30 -8.24 -18.39
CA ASN A 412 44.55 -7.00 -18.18
C ASN A 412 45.07 -6.06 -17.10
N LEU A 413 46.04 -5.22 -17.50
CA LEU A 413 46.16 -3.88 -16.93
C LEU A 413 44.83 -3.14 -17.14
N PRO A 414 44.44 -2.24 -16.23
CA PRO A 414 43.25 -1.40 -16.45
C PRO A 414 43.32 -0.74 -17.83
N ALA A 415 42.17 -0.57 -18.48
CA ALA A 415 42.12 0.01 -19.82
C ALA A 415 43.00 1.27 -19.91
N ASP A 416 43.92 1.34 -20.88
CA ASP A 416 44.87 2.44 -21.03
C ASP A 416 44.17 3.82 -21.04
N GLU A 417 42.91 3.84 -21.48
CA GLU A 417 42.02 5.01 -21.48
C GLU A 417 41.75 5.58 -20.08
N LEU A 418 41.57 4.74 -19.05
CA LEU A 418 41.35 5.21 -17.68
C LEU A 418 42.59 5.91 -17.10
N TYR A 419 43.78 5.36 -17.36
CA TYR A 419 45.03 6.02 -16.97
C TYR A 419 45.22 7.35 -17.70
N GLN A 420 44.80 7.45 -18.96
CA GLN A 420 44.83 8.71 -19.69
C GLN A 420 43.84 9.74 -19.13
N LYS A 421 42.62 9.31 -18.77
CA LYS A 421 41.54 10.16 -18.24
C LYS A 421 41.86 10.66 -16.82
N PHE A 422 42.36 9.79 -15.94
CA PHE A 422 42.59 10.10 -14.53
C PHE A 422 44.08 10.18 -14.17
N ALA A 423 44.61 11.41 -14.15
CA ALA A 423 46.04 11.65 -13.94
C ALA A 423 46.60 11.08 -12.63
N PHE A 424 45.77 10.98 -11.58
CA PHE A 424 46.18 10.43 -10.29
C PHE A 424 46.47 8.92 -10.32
N LEU A 425 46.00 8.20 -11.34
CA LEU A 425 46.35 6.77 -11.52
C LEU A 425 47.74 6.59 -12.15
N ARG A 426 48.22 7.55 -12.95
CA ARG A 426 49.49 7.46 -13.70
C ARG A 426 50.73 7.70 -12.86
N ASN A 427 50.66 8.68 -11.96
CA ASN A 427 51.85 9.24 -11.35
C ASN A 427 52.27 8.51 -10.07
N ASP A 428 51.35 7.77 -9.44
CA ASP A 428 51.56 7.23 -8.10
C ASP A 428 51.23 5.74 -7.96
N SER A 429 50.54 5.09 -8.93
CA SER A 429 50.05 3.71 -8.76
C SER A 429 50.99 2.64 -9.35
N PRO A 430 51.48 1.65 -8.59
CA PRO A 430 51.97 0.40 -9.16
C PRO A 430 50.90 -0.21 -10.05
N SER A 431 51.33 -0.52 -11.27
CA SER A 431 50.56 -0.99 -12.42
C SER A 431 49.88 -2.36 -12.24
N LEU A 432 49.20 -2.58 -11.11
CA LEU A 432 48.61 -3.85 -10.72
C LEU A 432 47.09 -3.88 -10.98
N ASN A 433 46.36 -2.90 -10.45
CA ASN A 433 44.94 -2.66 -10.60
C ASN A 433 44.63 -1.23 -10.06
N ILE A 434 43.35 -0.86 -9.98
CA ILE A 434 42.90 0.42 -9.40
C ILE A 434 42.21 0.26 -8.03
N GLU A 435 42.49 -0.84 -7.31
CA GLU A 435 41.95 -1.03 -5.96
C GLU A 435 42.39 0.09 -5.01
N GLY A 436 41.50 0.54 -4.13
CA GLY A 436 41.71 1.70 -3.26
C GLY A 436 41.23 3.02 -3.86
N PHE A 437 40.99 3.08 -5.17
CA PHE A 437 40.60 4.30 -5.87
C PHE A 437 39.11 4.33 -6.26
N LEU A 438 38.36 3.23 -6.06
CA LEU A 438 36.91 3.21 -6.27
C LEU A 438 36.21 3.74 -5.02
N PHE A 439 35.97 5.06 -4.98
CA PHE A 439 35.55 5.72 -3.74
C PHE A 439 34.22 5.16 -3.19
N PRO A 440 34.12 4.82 -1.88
CA PRO A 440 32.87 4.38 -1.27
C PRO A 440 31.83 5.49 -1.18
N ASP A 441 30.64 5.29 -1.76
CA ASP A 441 29.52 6.24 -1.71
C ASP A 441 28.25 5.56 -2.26
N THR A 442 27.15 6.30 -2.32
CA THR A 442 25.95 5.91 -3.07
C THR A 442 25.91 6.60 -4.44
N TYR A 443 25.77 5.79 -5.49
CA TYR A 443 25.83 6.21 -6.87
C TYR A 443 24.53 5.94 -7.58
N ARG A 444 24.01 6.96 -8.27
CA ARG A 444 22.99 6.80 -9.30
C ARG A 444 23.64 6.26 -10.57
N VAL A 445 23.19 5.11 -11.06
CA VAL A 445 23.69 4.47 -12.29
C VAL A 445 22.52 3.96 -13.12
N PHE A 446 22.68 3.88 -14.43
CA PHE A 446 21.71 3.21 -15.29
C PHE A 446 21.68 1.70 -14.99
N ARG A 447 20.52 1.06 -15.12
CA ARG A 447 20.38 -0.40 -14.91
C ARG A 447 21.21 -1.23 -15.87
N ASN A 448 21.48 -0.71 -17.06
CA ASN A 448 22.35 -1.30 -18.07
C ASN A 448 23.74 -0.65 -18.12
N ALA A 449 24.11 0.11 -17.08
CA ALA A 449 25.41 0.77 -17.04
C ALA A 449 26.53 -0.26 -17.21
N SER A 450 27.50 0.06 -18.07
CA SER A 450 28.64 -0.81 -18.29
C SER A 450 29.57 -0.80 -17.07
N ALA A 451 30.48 -1.78 -16.99
CA ALA A 451 31.49 -1.80 -15.93
C ALA A 451 32.37 -0.54 -15.97
N GLU A 452 32.72 -0.10 -17.18
CA GLU A 452 33.49 1.11 -17.46
C GLU A 452 32.78 2.35 -16.92
N GLU A 453 31.49 2.55 -17.25
CA GLU A 453 30.72 3.71 -16.79
C GLU A 453 30.63 3.78 -15.25
N ILE A 454 30.47 2.64 -14.60
CA ILE A 454 30.43 2.56 -13.13
C ILE A 454 31.79 2.91 -12.54
N VAL A 455 32.86 2.32 -13.07
CA VAL A 455 34.24 2.56 -12.63
C VAL A 455 34.63 4.02 -12.82
N GLU A 456 34.32 4.62 -13.97
CA GLU A 456 34.56 6.04 -14.21
C GLU A 456 33.85 6.92 -13.18
N LYS A 457 32.59 6.61 -12.87
CA LYS A 457 31.81 7.37 -11.88
C LYS A 457 32.37 7.27 -10.46
N LEU A 458 32.91 6.10 -10.10
CA LEU A 458 33.61 5.87 -8.84
C LEU A 458 34.93 6.67 -8.77
N LEU A 459 35.70 6.68 -9.86
CA LEU A 459 36.97 7.40 -9.98
C LEU A 459 36.78 8.93 -10.02
N GLU A 460 35.75 9.43 -10.70
CA GLU A 460 35.37 10.85 -10.70
C GLU A 460 35.00 11.30 -9.29
N ASN A 461 34.28 10.47 -8.54
CA ASN A 461 33.96 10.78 -7.16
C ASN A 461 35.21 10.75 -6.25
N PHE A 462 36.10 9.78 -6.45
CA PHE A 462 37.40 9.75 -5.78
C PHE A 462 38.15 11.06 -6.01
N GLU A 463 38.30 11.50 -7.26
CA GLU A 463 39.00 12.74 -7.60
C GLU A 463 38.40 13.96 -6.91
N ARG A 464 37.07 14.04 -6.89
CA ARG A 464 36.33 15.12 -6.22
C ARG A 464 36.54 15.13 -4.70
N LYS A 465 36.63 13.96 -4.07
CA LYS A 465 36.81 13.83 -2.61
C LYS A 465 38.26 14.09 -2.18
N ILE A 466 39.22 13.76 -3.04
CA ILE A 466 40.63 14.10 -2.85
C ILE A 466 40.88 15.56 -3.28
N THR A 467 40.42 16.47 -2.40
CA THR A 467 40.51 17.91 -2.60
C THR A 467 41.95 18.41 -2.85
N PRO A 468 42.14 19.56 -3.52
CA PRO A 468 43.46 20.15 -3.74
C PRO A 468 44.27 20.33 -2.45
N ASP A 469 43.63 20.75 -1.35
CA ASP A 469 44.29 20.94 -0.06
C ASP A 469 44.82 19.63 0.51
N LEU A 470 44.03 18.55 0.40
CA LEU A 470 44.46 17.22 0.83
C LEU A 470 45.64 16.73 -0.01
N ARG A 471 45.64 16.96 -1.33
CA ARG A 471 46.77 16.62 -2.21
C ARG A 471 48.02 17.41 -1.85
N ALA A 472 47.88 18.72 -1.62
CA ALA A 472 48.98 19.59 -1.24
C ALA A 472 49.60 19.14 0.09
N GLU A 473 48.78 18.72 1.05
CA GLU A 473 49.25 18.20 2.32
C GLU A 473 50.02 16.87 2.17
N ILE A 474 49.50 15.93 1.38
CA ILE A 474 50.19 14.67 1.09
C ILE A 474 51.58 14.91 0.50
N LEU A 475 51.67 15.82 -0.48
CA LEU A 475 52.93 16.21 -1.10
C LEU A 475 53.86 16.93 -0.12
N ARG A 476 53.33 17.80 0.75
CA ARG A 476 54.11 18.51 1.79
C ARG A 476 54.79 17.53 2.74
N GLN A 477 54.13 16.42 3.05
CA GLN A 477 54.68 15.33 3.86
C GLN A 477 55.61 14.39 3.09
N ARG A 478 55.93 14.69 1.82
CA ARG A 478 56.76 13.86 0.93
C ARG A 478 56.22 12.43 0.75
N LYS A 479 54.90 12.26 0.87
CA LYS A 479 54.19 11.00 0.62
C LYS A 479 53.57 11.06 -0.78
N THR A 480 53.44 9.91 -1.42
CA THR A 480 52.64 9.79 -2.65
C THR A 480 51.18 9.57 -2.29
N LEU A 481 50.27 9.94 -3.19
CA LEU A 481 48.84 9.66 -3.00
C LEU A 481 48.62 8.16 -2.80
N PHE A 482 49.27 7.34 -3.62
CA PHE A 482 49.16 5.89 -3.52
C PHE A 482 49.60 5.33 -2.16
N ALA A 483 50.70 5.82 -1.59
CA ALA A 483 51.14 5.40 -0.26
C ALA A 483 50.11 5.74 0.82
N VAL A 484 49.47 6.91 0.70
CA VAL A 484 48.40 7.34 1.61
C VAL A 484 47.14 6.50 1.44
N ILE A 485 46.70 6.20 0.21
CA ILE A 485 45.55 5.33 -0.03
C ILE A 485 45.82 3.90 0.44
N THR A 486 47.04 3.40 0.24
CA THR A 486 47.45 2.08 0.72
C THR A 486 47.38 2.03 2.24
N MET A 487 47.97 3.02 2.92
CA MET A 487 47.88 3.14 4.38
C MET A 487 46.43 3.26 4.86
N ALA A 488 45.61 4.08 4.20
CA ALA A 488 44.20 4.26 4.53
C ALA A 488 43.41 2.95 4.40
N SER A 489 43.68 2.14 3.38
CA SER A 489 43.03 0.84 3.22
C SER A 489 43.38 -0.15 4.34
N LEU A 490 44.60 -0.09 4.89
CA LEU A 490 44.98 -0.90 6.06
C LEU A 490 44.19 -0.46 7.30
N ILE A 491 44.16 0.84 7.55
CA ILE A 491 43.48 1.43 8.71
C ILE A 491 41.97 1.15 8.66
N GLU A 492 41.35 1.29 7.48
CA GLU A 492 39.92 1.04 7.27
C GLU A 492 39.51 -0.37 7.70
N LYS A 493 40.34 -1.38 7.39
CA LYS A 493 40.05 -2.78 7.70
C LYS A 493 40.34 -3.17 9.15
N GLU A 494 41.14 -2.38 9.86
CA GLU A 494 41.61 -2.71 11.21
C GLU A 494 40.82 -1.99 12.30
N ILE A 495 40.46 -0.73 12.07
CA ILE A 495 40.01 0.19 13.12
C ILE A 495 38.62 0.77 12.76
N PRO A 496 37.57 0.42 13.52
CA PRO A 496 36.23 0.96 13.29
C PRO A 496 36.09 2.44 13.66
N ASP A 497 36.67 2.89 14.79
CA ASP A 497 36.48 4.25 15.31
C ASP A 497 37.39 5.30 14.64
N TYR A 498 36.82 6.47 14.31
CA TYR A 498 37.53 7.53 13.61
C TYR A 498 38.74 8.11 14.35
N GLN A 499 38.63 8.39 15.65
CA GLN A 499 39.74 8.99 16.40
C GLN A 499 40.86 7.97 16.59
N GLU A 500 40.48 6.71 16.84
CA GLU A 500 41.43 5.60 16.96
C GLU A 500 42.21 5.37 15.64
N ARG A 501 41.59 5.58 14.48
CA ARG A 501 42.25 5.50 13.16
C ARG A 501 43.45 6.44 13.06
N ARG A 502 43.39 7.65 13.63
CA ARG A 502 44.50 8.62 13.60
C ARG A 502 45.70 8.16 14.41
N VAL A 503 45.44 7.55 15.57
CA VAL A 503 46.48 6.97 16.43
C VAL A 503 47.12 5.76 15.74
N ALA A 504 46.30 4.85 15.20
CA ALA A 504 46.78 3.68 14.46
C ALA A 504 47.61 4.08 13.22
N ALA A 505 47.17 5.09 12.46
CA ALA A 505 47.93 5.65 11.34
C ALA A 505 49.32 6.15 11.79
N GLY A 506 49.40 6.86 12.92
CA GLY A 506 50.67 7.34 13.47
C GLY A 506 51.60 6.23 13.93
N ILE A 507 51.06 5.09 14.39
CA ILE A 507 51.84 3.89 14.70
C ILE A 507 52.38 3.26 13.41
N LEU A 508 51.54 3.04 12.41
CA LEU A 508 51.91 2.37 11.16
C LEU A 508 52.92 3.20 10.34
N TRP A 509 52.76 4.52 10.26
CA TRP A 509 53.75 5.40 9.60
C TRP A 509 55.10 5.33 10.30
N ARG A 510 55.16 5.37 11.64
CA ARG A 510 56.43 5.25 12.37
C ARG A 510 57.08 3.88 12.20
N ARG A 511 56.28 2.80 12.19
CA ARG A 511 56.80 1.46 11.89
C ARG A 511 57.44 1.42 10.49
N LEU A 512 56.76 2.02 9.51
CA LEU A 512 57.27 2.11 8.15
C LEU A 512 58.59 2.89 8.09
N GLU A 513 58.66 4.07 8.72
CA GLU A 513 59.85 4.91 8.80
C GLU A 513 61.02 4.22 9.51
N ALA A 514 60.73 3.44 10.55
CA ALA A 514 61.70 2.64 11.30
C ALA A 514 62.11 1.33 10.60
N GLY A 515 61.56 1.04 9.42
CA GLY A 515 61.84 -0.21 8.68
C GLY A 515 61.31 -1.47 9.37
N MET A 516 60.32 -1.33 10.26
CA MET A 516 59.63 -2.44 10.91
C MET A 516 58.55 -3.03 9.99
N PRO A 517 58.32 -4.35 10.02
CA PRO A 517 57.13 -4.93 9.38
C PRO A 517 55.85 -4.33 9.97
N LEU A 518 54.84 -4.09 9.14
CA LEU A 518 53.59 -3.47 9.60
C LEU A 518 52.75 -4.45 10.44
N GLN A 519 52.77 -5.74 10.09
CA GLN A 519 52.08 -6.83 10.79
C GLN A 519 50.58 -6.57 10.95
N VAL A 520 49.91 -6.31 9.83
CA VAL A 520 48.49 -6.00 9.76
C VAL A 520 47.72 -7.23 9.28
N ASP A 521 46.81 -7.74 10.11
CA ASP A 521 46.05 -8.97 9.86
C ASP A 521 45.18 -8.85 8.61
N ALA A 522 44.60 -7.69 8.37
CA ALA A 522 43.79 -7.41 7.18
C ALA A 522 44.53 -7.72 5.87
N THR A 523 45.86 -7.61 5.83
CA THR A 523 46.66 -7.94 4.64
C THR A 523 46.72 -9.44 4.35
N VAL A 524 46.70 -10.27 5.39
CA VAL A 524 46.63 -11.74 5.27
C VAL A 524 45.21 -12.19 4.94
N ASN A 525 44.20 -11.52 5.50
CA ASN A 525 42.80 -11.73 5.14
C ASN A 525 42.52 -11.39 3.67
N TYR A 526 43.12 -10.31 3.17
CA TYR A 526 43.07 -9.98 1.76
C TYR A 526 43.64 -11.08 0.86
N ILE A 527 44.73 -11.73 1.28
CA ILE A 527 45.34 -12.84 0.53
C ILE A 527 44.47 -14.10 0.57
N THR A 528 43.90 -14.41 1.73
CA THR A 528 43.17 -15.67 1.97
C THR A 528 41.68 -15.59 1.64
N ALA A 529 41.16 -14.38 1.37
CA ALA A 529 39.73 -14.09 1.26
C ALA A 529 38.92 -14.53 2.50
N LYS A 530 39.55 -14.52 3.69
CA LYS A 530 38.90 -14.82 4.97
C LYS A 530 38.44 -13.53 5.65
N HIS A 531 37.35 -13.62 6.41
CA HIS A 531 36.83 -12.52 7.25
C HIS A 531 37.14 -12.71 8.74
N GLU A 532 37.94 -13.72 9.08
CA GLU A 532 38.28 -14.12 10.45
C GLU A 532 39.69 -13.65 10.82
N SER A 533 40.10 -13.77 12.08
CA SER A 533 41.50 -13.53 12.45
C SER A 533 42.42 -14.57 11.77
N PRO A 534 43.53 -14.17 11.14
CA PRO A 534 44.47 -15.10 10.53
C PRO A 534 44.99 -16.15 11.53
N THR A 535 45.07 -17.40 11.10
CA THR A 535 45.72 -18.46 11.87
C THR A 535 47.24 -18.31 11.81
N GLY A 536 47.96 -18.98 12.73
CA GLY A 536 49.43 -18.98 12.71
C GLY A 536 50.05 -19.52 11.42
N ASP A 537 49.32 -20.35 10.67
CA ASP A 537 49.76 -20.82 9.35
C ASP A 537 49.42 -19.82 8.23
N ASP A 538 48.31 -19.09 8.34
CA ASP A 538 47.97 -18.01 7.41
C ASP A 538 49.06 -16.91 7.44
N LEU A 539 49.61 -16.60 8.63
CA LEU A 539 50.69 -15.61 8.78
C LEU A 539 51.98 -15.98 8.02
N LYS A 540 52.16 -17.24 7.64
CA LYS A 540 53.34 -17.74 6.92
C LYS A 540 53.15 -17.77 5.41
N ILE A 541 51.98 -17.38 4.89
CA ILE A 541 51.69 -17.40 3.45
C ILE A 541 52.64 -16.45 2.72
N ASN A 542 53.39 -16.99 1.75
CA ASN A 542 54.31 -16.20 0.93
C ASN A 542 53.54 -15.40 -0.12
N SER A 543 53.32 -14.13 0.16
CA SER A 543 52.72 -13.15 -0.76
C SER A 543 53.35 -11.79 -0.52
N PRO A 544 53.59 -10.97 -1.56
CA PRO A 544 54.03 -9.59 -1.42
C PRO A 544 53.13 -8.72 -0.52
N TYR A 545 51.84 -9.07 -0.40
CA TYR A 545 50.90 -8.37 0.48
C TYR A 545 51.05 -8.75 1.96
N ASN A 546 51.73 -9.86 2.27
CA ASN A 546 51.86 -10.30 3.66
C ASN A 546 52.84 -9.41 4.42
N THR A 547 52.31 -8.46 5.20
CA THR A 547 53.09 -7.49 5.97
C THR A 547 53.75 -8.05 7.23
N TYR A 548 53.57 -9.34 7.53
CA TYR A 548 54.36 -10.05 8.52
C TYR A 548 55.72 -10.50 7.98
N LEU A 549 55.77 -10.85 6.68
CA LEU A 549 56.97 -11.36 6.02
C LEU A 549 57.72 -10.27 5.25
N ASN A 550 57.01 -9.26 4.75
CA ASN A 550 57.56 -8.20 3.93
C ASN A 550 57.57 -6.87 4.69
N ARG A 551 58.71 -6.17 4.66
CA ARG A 551 58.84 -4.80 5.18
C ARG A 551 58.34 -3.80 4.13
N GLY A 552 57.85 -2.65 4.60
CA GLY A 552 57.29 -1.63 3.73
C GLY A 552 55.75 -1.68 3.68
N LEU A 553 55.18 -0.82 2.85
CA LEU A 553 53.77 -0.96 2.46
C LEU A 553 53.60 -2.18 1.55
N PRO A 554 52.42 -2.83 1.55
CA PRO A 554 52.11 -3.82 0.53
C PRO A 554 52.16 -3.18 -0.87
N PRO A 555 52.22 -3.99 -1.95
CA PRO A 555 52.26 -3.47 -3.32
C PRO A 555 51.05 -2.63 -3.72
N GLY A 556 49.98 -2.62 -2.92
CA GLY A 556 48.90 -1.67 -3.06
C GLY A 556 47.82 -1.78 -1.99
N PRO A 557 46.74 -1.01 -2.15
CA PRO A 557 45.59 -1.06 -1.25
C PRO A 557 44.98 -2.46 -1.21
N ILE A 558 44.32 -2.78 -0.10
CA ILE A 558 43.62 -4.07 0.12
C ILE A 558 42.09 -3.92 0.17
N ALA A 559 41.60 -2.68 0.00
CA ALA A 559 40.21 -2.28 0.04
C ALA A 559 40.07 -0.83 -0.42
N ASN A 560 38.84 -0.38 -0.67
CA ASN A 560 38.52 1.02 -0.96
C ASN A 560 38.19 1.77 0.35
N PRO A 561 39.06 2.69 0.82
CA PRO A 561 38.87 3.39 2.09
C PRO A 561 37.89 4.57 1.96
N GLY A 562 37.20 4.88 3.06
CA GLY A 562 36.40 6.09 3.19
C GLY A 562 37.25 7.35 3.32
N ILE A 563 36.61 8.53 3.21
CA ILE A 563 37.31 9.81 3.37
C ILE A 563 37.96 9.95 4.76
N ASP A 564 37.36 9.31 5.75
CA ASP A 564 37.79 9.38 7.14
C ASP A 564 39.08 8.59 7.38
N ALA A 565 39.21 7.37 6.82
CA ALA A 565 40.46 6.63 6.85
C ALA A 565 41.56 7.32 6.03
N ILE A 566 41.22 7.93 4.89
CA ILE A 566 42.16 8.73 4.08
C ILE A 566 42.67 9.93 4.89
N ARG A 567 41.77 10.67 5.54
CA ARG A 567 42.14 11.79 6.43
C ARG A 567 42.99 11.32 7.60
N ALA A 568 42.69 10.17 8.22
CA ALA A 568 43.50 9.63 9.29
C ALA A 568 44.92 9.27 8.82
N ALA A 569 45.05 8.68 7.63
CA ALA A 569 46.34 8.37 7.02
C ALA A 569 47.14 9.64 6.65
N THR A 570 46.46 10.72 6.23
CA THR A 570 47.11 12.01 5.93
C THR A 570 47.44 12.81 7.19
N PHE A 571 46.57 12.81 8.20
CA PHE A 571 46.71 13.58 9.43
C PHE A 571 46.79 12.67 10.68
N PRO A 572 47.83 11.81 10.76
CA PRO A 572 47.98 10.89 11.87
C PRO A 572 48.18 11.65 13.19
N GLU A 573 47.77 11.04 14.29
CA GLU A 573 48.05 11.54 15.62
C GLU A 573 49.39 11.02 16.13
N THR A 574 50.23 11.93 16.63
CA THR A 574 51.48 11.57 17.30
C THR A 574 51.17 11.00 18.68
N SER A 575 51.69 9.81 18.98
CA SER A 575 51.55 9.19 20.30
C SER A 575 52.76 8.31 20.62
N ASP A 576 52.91 7.97 21.90
CA ASP A 576 53.96 7.06 22.39
C ASP A 576 53.62 5.58 22.20
N TYR A 577 52.43 5.27 21.67
CA TYR A 577 52.01 3.89 21.42
C TYR A 577 52.84 3.28 20.30
N ALA A 578 53.19 1.99 20.38
CA ALA A 578 53.91 1.27 19.33
C ALA A 578 53.11 0.07 18.80
N TYR A 579 52.04 -0.30 19.50
CA TYR A 579 51.18 -1.44 19.19
C TYR A 579 49.72 -1.06 19.38
N TYR A 580 48.85 -1.74 18.64
CA TYR A 580 47.41 -1.68 18.82
C TYR A 580 46.82 -3.08 18.68
N LEU A 581 45.64 -3.29 19.22
CA LEU A 581 44.91 -4.55 19.15
C LEU A 581 43.41 -4.27 19.07
N SER A 582 42.74 -4.84 18.07
CA SER A 582 41.28 -4.84 18.00
C SER A 582 40.72 -5.96 18.87
N ALA A 583 40.03 -5.61 19.96
CA ALA A 583 39.40 -6.55 20.89
C ALA A 583 38.11 -7.14 20.30
N ARG A 584 37.65 -8.29 20.81
CA ARG A 584 36.41 -8.95 20.33
C ARG A 584 35.15 -8.11 20.55
N ASP A 585 35.17 -7.16 21.48
CA ASP A 585 34.07 -6.24 21.74
C ASP A 585 34.12 -4.97 20.88
N GLY A 586 35.04 -4.91 19.91
CA GLY A 586 35.15 -3.82 18.93
C GLY A 586 36.02 -2.65 19.37
N ARG A 587 36.59 -2.67 20.59
CA ARG A 587 37.49 -1.60 21.07
C ARG A 587 38.91 -1.76 20.55
N THR A 588 39.59 -0.66 20.25
CA THR A 588 41.04 -0.67 19.99
C THR A 588 41.82 -0.45 21.28
N ILE A 589 42.72 -1.38 21.61
CA ILE A 589 43.62 -1.28 22.76
C ILE A 589 45.01 -0.88 22.27
N PHE A 590 45.46 0.32 22.64
CA PHE A 590 46.80 0.81 22.33
C PHE A 590 47.81 0.45 23.43
N SER A 591 49.05 0.16 23.03
CA SER A 591 50.12 -0.23 23.96
C SER A 591 51.44 0.40 23.54
N ARG A 592 52.22 0.87 24.53
CA ARG A 592 53.53 1.49 24.33
C ARG A 592 54.62 0.44 24.14
N THR A 593 54.51 -0.69 24.84
CA THR A 593 55.51 -1.76 24.82
C THR A 593 54.91 -3.09 24.31
N LEU A 594 55.80 -3.99 23.88
CA LEU A 594 55.41 -5.35 23.50
C LEU A 594 54.84 -6.14 24.68
N GLU A 595 55.33 -5.89 25.89
CA GLU A 595 54.83 -6.53 27.11
C GLU A 595 53.38 -6.12 27.41
N GLU A 596 53.08 -4.82 27.34
CA GLU A 596 51.72 -4.30 27.45
C GLU A 596 50.80 -4.91 26.37
N HIS A 597 51.27 -5.00 25.13
CA HIS A 597 50.51 -5.57 24.02
C HIS A 597 50.21 -7.07 24.23
N ASN A 598 51.19 -7.85 24.69
CA ASN A 598 51.01 -9.28 24.96
C ASN A 598 50.05 -9.51 26.14
N ALA A 599 50.12 -8.67 27.18
CA ALA A 599 49.16 -8.69 28.28
C ALA A 599 47.74 -8.35 27.80
N ALA A 600 47.60 -7.35 26.91
CA ALA A 600 46.32 -7.02 26.29
C ALA A 600 45.76 -8.18 25.46
N LYS A 601 46.59 -8.84 24.63
CA LYS A 601 46.19 -10.04 23.87
C LYS A 601 45.64 -11.15 24.78
N ALA A 602 46.35 -11.46 25.87
CA ALA A 602 45.92 -12.49 26.81
C ALA A 602 44.58 -12.17 27.50
N ARG A 603 44.27 -10.88 27.69
CA ARG A 603 43.08 -10.41 28.38
C ARG A 603 41.86 -10.24 27.48
N PHE A 604 42.05 -9.77 26.25
CA PHE A 604 40.95 -9.32 25.37
C PHE A 604 40.67 -10.25 24.17
N LEU A 605 41.55 -11.23 23.88
CA LEU A 605 41.36 -12.19 22.77
C LEU A 605 41.07 -13.63 23.21
N ARG A 606 41.11 -13.94 24.51
CA ARG A 606 40.76 -15.28 25.01
C ARG A 606 39.25 -15.47 25.03
#